data_AF-A0A955WAW2-F1
#
_entry.id   AF-A0A955WAW2-F1
#
_cell.length_a   1.000
_cell.length_b   1.000
_cell.length_c   1.000
_cell.angle_alpha   90.00
_cell.angle_beta   90.00
_cell.angle_gamma   90.00
#
_symmetry.space_group_name_H-M   'P 1'
#
loop_
_entity.id
_entity.type
_entity.pdbx_description
1 polymer ?
#
loop_
_entity_poly.entity_id
_entity_poly.type
_entity_poly.pdbx_seq_one_letter_code
_entity_poly.pdbx_strand_id
1 'polypeptide(L)'
;MLGPRERALLERLEDENTLESAFRAAVGSERTGAPEAFSLPPRAAGLLTVMRQTSTGAEAVARAQTGDPSALRALLDAPADAARTPRLLHHLALFHGSAAETAQSEASRTGDQRAYERVAELELRAVASWALLLSERHYLTALAEGVADGALSASDVRDALDAAAFGRLRAIGQRLLDGVQERTTGARHALQLLDALRTRPLPAAVSEEVAARVVGESARLLRRALDAALASLTERFAQAEATPDGSAAEQAVLADAAQLYTWSDGDWYVALFALERATTTGWTLYKAKRWDALAQLGESLRALVDGAATRVEQDPQALPYASLVAQMLVFRAEMGKTLATRILDGERALRLCDIHRNARVILADLLAERATATLDGTGVLGRDAAVAAARADLTRAAALWPGLPRVANLQKRIDQLTGAQR
;
A
#
# COMPACT_ATOMS: atom_id res chain seq x y z
N MET A 1 14.95 -57.94 -16.83
CA MET A 1 13.64 -57.27 -16.70
C MET A 1 13.48 -56.86 -15.25
N LEU A 2 13.12 -55.59 -14.98
CA LEU A 2 12.79 -55.15 -13.62
C LEU A 2 11.47 -55.82 -13.18
N GLY A 3 11.42 -56.27 -11.93
CA GLY A 3 10.18 -56.74 -11.32
C GLY A 3 9.21 -55.57 -11.04
N PRO A 4 7.97 -55.86 -10.63
CA PRO A 4 6.96 -54.82 -10.40
C PRO A 4 7.34 -53.79 -9.34
N ARG A 5 8.03 -54.20 -8.27
CA ARG A 5 8.49 -53.30 -7.20
C ARG A 5 9.63 -52.39 -7.65
N GLU A 6 10.58 -52.93 -8.42
CA GLU A 6 11.69 -52.14 -8.94
C GLU A 6 11.21 -51.11 -9.99
N ARG A 7 10.19 -51.44 -10.79
CA ARG A 7 9.56 -50.47 -11.71
C ARG A 7 8.84 -49.34 -10.97
N ALA A 8 8.06 -49.67 -9.94
CA ALA A 8 7.37 -48.66 -9.13
C ALA A 8 8.36 -47.74 -8.39
N LEU A 9 9.48 -48.29 -7.92
CA LEU A 9 10.55 -47.48 -7.32
C LEU A 9 11.22 -46.58 -8.37
N LEU A 10 11.54 -47.11 -9.54
CA LEU A 10 12.15 -46.34 -10.62
C LEU A 10 11.26 -45.17 -11.06
N GLU A 11 9.96 -45.41 -11.30
CA GLU A 11 9.01 -44.35 -11.67
C GLU A 11 8.93 -43.27 -10.60
N ARG A 12 8.92 -43.66 -9.32
CA ARG A 12 8.93 -42.70 -8.21
C ARG A 12 10.21 -41.85 -8.18
N LEU A 13 11.38 -42.45 -8.40
CA LEU A 13 12.65 -41.71 -8.43
C LEU A 13 12.73 -40.75 -9.62
N GLU A 14 12.22 -41.16 -10.79
CA GLU A 14 12.10 -40.30 -11.97
C GLU A 14 11.16 -39.12 -11.73
N ASP A 15 10.06 -39.35 -10.99
CA ASP A 15 9.13 -38.30 -10.57
C ASP A 15 9.77 -37.31 -9.62
N GLU A 16 10.45 -37.80 -8.59
CA GLU A 16 11.14 -36.96 -7.61
C GLU A 16 12.20 -36.07 -8.32
N ASN A 17 12.99 -36.64 -9.23
CA ASN A 17 13.98 -35.87 -10.00
C ASN A 17 13.36 -34.83 -10.95
N THR A 18 12.28 -35.21 -11.66
CA THR A 18 11.58 -34.30 -12.57
C THR A 18 10.93 -33.15 -11.79
N LEU A 19 10.30 -33.45 -10.66
CA LEU A 19 9.66 -32.46 -9.80
C LEU A 19 10.68 -31.53 -9.15
N GLU A 20 11.83 -32.04 -8.71
CA GLU A 20 12.93 -31.23 -8.18
C GLU A 20 13.48 -30.26 -9.24
N SER A 21 13.67 -30.72 -10.48
CA SER A 21 14.09 -29.87 -11.59
C SER A 21 13.08 -28.75 -11.87
N ALA A 22 11.79 -29.09 -11.92
CA ALA A 22 10.72 -28.10 -12.08
C ALA A 22 10.67 -27.11 -10.91
N PHE A 23 10.90 -27.58 -9.68
CA PHE A 23 10.93 -26.74 -8.48
C PHE A 23 12.10 -25.75 -8.51
N ARG A 24 13.32 -26.20 -8.83
CA ARG A 24 14.49 -25.31 -8.95
C ARG A 24 14.29 -24.24 -10.03
N ALA A 25 13.72 -24.63 -11.16
CA ALA A 25 13.35 -23.69 -12.22
C ALA A 25 12.29 -22.70 -11.72
N ALA A 26 11.31 -23.18 -10.96
CA ALA A 26 10.28 -22.33 -10.40
C ALA A 26 10.83 -21.33 -9.37
N VAL A 27 11.87 -21.66 -8.62
CA VAL A 27 12.53 -20.74 -7.67
C VAL A 27 13.46 -19.74 -8.40
N GLY A 28 13.99 -20.09 -9.57
CA GLY A 28 14.98 -19.29 -10.31
C GLY A 28 16.44 -19.65 -10.00
N SER A 29 16.67 -20.76 -9.28
CA SER A 29 17.99 -21.20 -8.78
C SER A 29 18.83 -21.95 -9.84
N GLU A 30 18.50 -21.89 -11.13
CA GLU A 30 19.28 -22.59 -12.18
C GLU A 30 20.73 -22.06 -12.31
N ARG A 31 21.07 -20.92 -11.67
CA ARG A 31 22.32 -20.18 -11.89
C ARG A 31 23.40 -20.27 -10.81
N THR A 32 23.18 -20.93 -9.68
CA THR A 32 24.17 -20.95 -8.58
C THR A 32 24.33 -22.35 -8.00
N GLY A 33 25.59 -22.79 -7.83
CA GLY A 33 25.94 -24.02 -7.13
C GLY A 33 25.14 -24.10 -5.83
N ALA A 34 24.30 -25.12 -5.73
CA ALA A 34 23.11 -25.14 -4.89
C ALA A 34 23.39 -24.82 -3.41
N PRO A 35 22.59 -23.95 -2.76
CA PRO A 35 22.39 -24.05 -1.32
C PRO A 35 21.54 -25.30 -0.99
N GLU A 36 21.56 -25.68 0.28
CA GLU A 36 20.95 -26.84 0.97
C GLU A 36 19.75 -27.53 0.30
N ALA A 37 19.67 -28.85 0.50
CA ALA A 37 18.62 -29.76 0.03
C ALA A 37 17.25 -29.09 -0.14
N PHE A 38 16.83 -28.93 -1.40
CA PHE A 38 15.50 -28.44 -1.75
C PHE A 38 14.46 -29.42 -1.20
N SER A 39 13.86 -29.10 -0.06
CA SER A 39 12.78 -29.93 0.48
C SER A 39 11.48 -29.58 -0.22
N LEU A 40 11.22 -30.24 -1.35
CA LEU A 40 9.85 -30.38 -1.83
C LEU A 40 9.02 -31.00 -0.70
N PRO A 41 7.88 -30.42 -0.31
CA PRO A 41 7.07 -31.01 0.73
C PRO A 41 6.66 -32.41 0.26
N PRO A 42 6.77 -33.45 1.11
CA PRO A 42 6.43 -34.83 0.73
C PRO A 42 5.01 -34.95 0.13
N ARG A 43 4.11 -34.03 0.50
CA ARG A 43 2.74 -33.94 0.00
C ARG A 43 2.62 -33.39 -1.42
N ALA A 44 3.63 -32.69 -1.96
CA ALA A 44 3.67 -32.28 -3.36
C ALA A 44 4.18 -33.40 -4.29
N ALA A 45 4.76 -34.48 -3.76
CA ALA A 45 5.28 -35.60 -4.56
C ALA A 45 4.23 -36.26 -5.47
N GLY A 46 2.95 -36.16 -5.12
CA GLY A 46 1.84 -36.65 -5.96
C GLY A 46 1.50 -35.78 -7.17
N LEU A 47 2.14 -34.62 -7.35
CA LEU A 47 1.80 -33.68 -8.42
C LEU A 47 1.90 -34.31 -9.81
N LEU A 48 3.01 -34.96 -10.12
CA LEU A 48 3.23 -35.58 -11.45
C LEU A 48 2.25 -36.74 -11.68
N THR A 49 1.97 -37.53 -10.64
CA THR A 49 0.94 -38.58 -10.69
C THR A 49 -0.43 -38.02 -11.07
N VAL A 50 -0.82 -36.87 -10.51
CA VAL A 50 -2.11 -36.23 -10.80
C VAL A 50 -2.10 -35.58 -12.18
N MET A 51 -0.99 -34.97 -12.60
CA MET A 51 -0.88 -34.40 -13.95
C MET A 51 -1.03 -35.45 -15.05
N ARG A 52 -0.50 -36.66 -14.85
CA ARG A 52 -0.65 -37.79 -15.78
C ARG A 52 -2.09 -38.26 -16.01
N GLN A 53 -3.05 -37.83 -15.17
CA GLN A 53 -4.47 -38.16 -15.35
C GLN A 53 -5.11 -37.41 -16.53
N THR A 54 -4.40 -36.43 -17.10
CA THR A 54 -4.79 -35.70 -18.31
C THR A 54 -3.86 -36.06 -19.46
N SER A 55 -4.35 -36.05 -20.70
CA SER A 55 -3.53 -36.33 -21.88
C SER A 55 -2.37 -35.34 -22.01
N THR A 56 -2.65 -34.04 -21.87
CA THR A 56 -1.65 -32.96 -21.93
C THR A 56 -0.62 -33.07 -20.81
N GLY A 57 -1.05 -33.39 -19.58
CA GLY A 57 -0.13 -33.56 -18.46
C GLY A 57 0.74 -34.81 -18.58
N ALA A 58 0.19 -35.93 -19.08
CA ALA A 58 0.97 -37.14 -19.33
C ALA A 58 2.09 -36.89 -20.37
N GLU A 59 1.76 -36.19 -21.46
CA GLU A 59 2.74 -35.82 -22.50
C GLU A 59 3.83 -34.89 -21.93
N ALA A 60 3.43 -33.87 -21.16
CA ALA A 60 4.36 -32.92 -20.58
C ALA A 60 5.34 -33.57 -19.58
N VAL A 61 4.85 -34.50 -18.75
CA VAL A 61 5.69 -35.26 -17.82
C VAL A 61 6.65 -36.19 -18.58
N ALA A 62 6.18 -36.89 -19.61
CA ALA A 62 7.04 -37.74 -20.43
C ALA A 62 8.16 -36.95 -21.12
N ARG A 63 7.83 -35.78 -21.70
CA ARG A 63 8.83 -34.88 -22.31
C ARG A 63 9.86 -34.40 -21.30
N ALA A 64 9.42 -34.02 -20.10
CA ALA A 64 10.31 -33.58 -19.03
C ALA A 64 11.28 -34.69 -18.60
N GLN A 65 10.80 -35.93 -18.47
CA GLN A 65 11.64 -37.10 -18.14
C GLN A 65 12.68 -37.40 -19.24
N THR A 66 12.38 -37.07 -20.50
CA THR A 66 13.33 -37.17 -21.62
C THR A 66 14.25 -35.96 -21.79
N GLY A 67 14.18 -34.96 -20.90
CA GLY A 67 15.07 -33.80 -20.89
C GLY A 67 14.49 -32.50 -21.46
N ASP A 68 13.21 -32.46 -21.84
CA ASP A 68 12.51 -31.24 -22.27
C ASP A 68 11.41 -30.84 -21.27
N PRO A 69 11.71 -29.99 -20.27
CA PRO A 69 10.76 -29.60 -19.25
C PRO A 69 9.82 -28.46 -19.68
N SER A 70 9.93 -27.94 -20.91
CA SER A 70 9.23 -26.72 -21.33
C SER A 70 7.70 -26.82 -21.20
N ALA A 71 7.12 -27.93 -21.66
CA ALA A 71 5.69 -28.19 -21.58
C ALA A 71 5.22 -28.34 -20.12
N LEU A 72 6.01 -29.04 -19.29
CA LEU A 72 5.69 -29.20 -17.87
C LEU A 72 5.72 -27.85 -17.14
N ARG A 73 6.75 -27.03 -17.39
CA ARG A 73 6.84 -25.67 -16.84
C ARG A 73 5.65 -24.82 -17.25
N ALA A 74 5.30 -24.82 -18.54
CA ALA A 74 4.14 -24.07 -19.02
C ALA A 74 2.82 -24.49 -18.34
N LEU A 75 2.63 -25.78 -18.05
CA LEU A 75 1.45 -26.26 -17.33
C LEU A 75 1.44 -25.85 -15.85
N LEU A 76 2.59 -25.92 -15.18
CA LEU A 76 2.74 -25.45 -13.80
C LEU A 76 2.56 -23.92 -13.72
N ASP A 77 3.03 -23.21 -14.73
CA ASP A 77 2.98 -21.75 -14.83
C ASP A 77 1.65 -21.18 -15.29
N ALA A 78 0.79 -22.01 -15.89
CA ALA A 78 -0.51 -21.57 -16.34
C ALA A 78 -1.37 -21.09 -15.15
N PRO A 79 -2.15 -19.99 -15.32
CA PRO A 79 -3.09 -19.52 -14.31
C PRO A 79 -4.03 -20.64 -13.85
N ALA A 80 -4.35 -20.66 -12.55
CA ALA A 80 -5.31 -21.61 -12.03
C ALA A 80 -6.73 -21.26 -12.53
N ASP A 81 -7.46 -22.28 -12.99
CA ASP A 81 -8.83 -22.15 -13.48
C ASP A 81 -9.70 -23.31 -12.95
N ALA A 82 -11.00 -23.23 -13.27
CA ALA A 82 -11.99 -24.24 -12.87
C ALA A 82 -11.85 -25.58 -13.60
N ALA A 83 -11.07 -25.65 -14.69
CA ALA A 83 -10.91 -26.89 -15.45
C ALA A 83 -9.99 -27.88 -14.74
N ARG A 84 -9.19 -27.40 -13.77
CA ARG A 84 -8.31 -28.23 -12.95
C ARG A 84 -9.12 -28.99 -11.90
N THR A 85 -8.79 -30.27 -11.74
CA THR A 85 -9.39 -31.07 -10.67
C THR A 85 -9.00 -30.53 -9.29
N PRO A 86 -9.85 -30.69 -8.25
CA PRO A 86 -9.52 -30.25 -6.89
C PRO A 86 -8.20 -30.84 -6.39
N ARG A 87 -7.93 -32.11 -6.72
CA ARG A 87 -6.67 -32.77 -6.37
C ARG A 87 -5.46 -32.10 -7.02
N LEU A 88 -5.56 -31.69 -8.29
CA LEU A 88 -4.48 -30.98 -8.97
C LEU A 88 -4.27 -29.59 -8.36
N LEU A 89 -5.35 -28.85 -8.10
CA LEU A 89 -5.28 -27.54 -7.43
C LEU A 89 -4.56 -27.65 -6.08
N HIS A 90 -4.85 -28.69 -5.28
CA HIS A 90 -4.20 -28.89 -3.98
C HIS A 90 -2.69 -29.09 -4.12
N HIS A 91 -2.24 -29.96 -5.03
CA HIS A 91 -0.81 -30.14 -5.24
C HIS A 91 -0.13 -28.88 -5.81
N LEU A 92 -0.79 -28.13 -6.69
CA LEU A 92 -0.27 -26.85 -7.18
C LEU A 92 -0.17 -25.79 -6.09
N ALA A 93 -1.14 -25.74 -5.17
CA ALA A 93 -1.11 -24.84 -4.02
C ALA A 93 0.08 -25.14 -3.10
N LEU A 94 0.34 -26.42 -2.83
CA LEU A 94 1.50 -26.87 -2.05
C LEU A 94 2.81 -26.60 -2.78
N PHE A 95 2.88 -26.90 -4.08
CA PHE A 95 4.08 -26.71 -4.91
C PHE A 95 4.48 -25.23 -4.96
N HIS A 96 3.57 -24.35 -5.37
CA HIS A 96 3.84 -22.92 -5.44
C HIS A 96 4.09 -22.32 -4.06
N GLY A 97 3.40 -22.84 -3.03
CA GLY A 97 3.65 -22.45 -1.66
C GLY A 97 5.10 -22.73 -1.25
N SER A 98 5.56 -23.97 -1.35
CA SER A 98 6.95 -24.27 -0.97
C SER A 98 7.97 -23.57 -1.85
N ALA A 99 7.70 -23.41 -3.15
CA ALA A 99 8.58 -22.65 -4.05
C ALA A 99 8.70 -21.19 -3.61
N ALA A 100 7.59 -20.55 -3.21
CA ALA A 100 7.60 -19.19 -2.68
C ALA A 100 8.39 -19.06 -1.38
N GLU A 101 8.33 -20.03 -0.46
CA GLU A 101 9.11 -20.01 0.78
C GLU A 101 10.62 -20.12 0.51
N THR A 102 11.00 -21.02 -0.38
CA THR A 102 12.40 -21.15 -0.80
C THR A 102 12.89 -19.89 -1.51
N ALA A 103 12.12 -19.39 -2.47
CA ALA A 103 12.44 -18.14 -3.19
C ALA A 103 12.52 -16.94 -2.24
N GLN A 104 11.67 -16.88 -1.21
CA GLN A 104 11.70 -15.81 -0.20
C GLN A 104 12.99 -15.85 0.62
N SER A 105 13.43 -17.05 0.99
CA SER A 105 14.68 -17.23 1.74
C SER A 105 15.90 -16.83 0.92
N GLU A 106 15.86 -17.06 -0.40
CA GLU A 106 16.88 -16.59 -1.33
C GLU A 106 16.83 -15.07 -1.55
N ALA A 107 15.65 -14.52 -1.83
CA ALA A 107 15.44 -13.08 -2.01
C ALA A 107 15.86 -12.26 -0.79
N SER A 108 15.61 -12.79 0.42
CA SER A 108 16.03 -12.15 1.67
C SER A 108 17.54 -12.12 1.84
N ARG A 109 18.27 -13.14 1.34
CA ARG A 109 19.73 -13.20 1.40
C ARG A 109 20.40 -12.29 0.37
N THR A 110 19.85 -12.22 -0.84
CA THR A 110 20.46 -11.45 -1.95
C THR A 110 20.01 -10.00 -1.99
N GLY A 111 18.81 -9.69 -1.48
CA GLY A 111 18.18 -8.38 -1.62
C GLY A 111 17.77 -8.04 -3.06
N ASP A 112 17.79 -9.01 -4.00
CA ASP A 112 17.48 -8.78 -5.41
C ASP A 112 15.98 -8.56 -5.62
N GLN A 113 15.61 -7.44 -6.23
CA GLN A 113 14.24 -7.10 -6.57
C GLN A 113 13.58 -8.16 -7.47
N ARG A 114 14.33 -8.74 -8.42
CA ARG A 114 13.80 -9.79 -9.31
C ARG A 114 13.45 -11.06 -8.55
N ALA A 115 14.21 -11.38 -7.51
CA ALA A 115 13.92 -12.53 -6.66
C ALA A 115 12.59 -12.32 -5.91
N TYR A 116 12.32 -11.10 -5.44
CA TYR A 116 11.04 -10.76 -4.81
C TYR A 116 9.86 -10.73 -5.79
N GLU A 117 10.04 -10.28 -7.03
CA GLU A 117 9.00 -10.39 -8.07
C GLU A 117 8.61 -11.86 -8.29
N ARG A 118 9.60 -12.76 -8.27
CA ARG A 118 9.35 -14.20 -8.39
C ARG A 118 8.62 -14.77 -7.18
N VAL A 119 8.99 -14.36 -5.96
CA VAL A 119 8.23 -14.71 -4.74
C VAL A 119 6.77 -14.28 -4.89
N ALA A 120 6.54 -13.06 -5.36
CA ALA A 120 5.21 -12.52 -5.49
C ALA A 120 4.34 -13.32 -6.47
N GLU A 121 4.90 -13.70 -7.62
CA GLU A 121 4.23 -14.57 -8.59
C GLU A 121 3.85 -15.92 -7.99
N LEU A 122 4.77 -16.58 -7.29
CA LEU A 122 4.55 -17.88 -6.66
C LEU A 122 3.50 -17.82 -5.55
N GLU A 123 3.54 -16.80 -4.68
CA GLU A 123 2.53 -16.60 -3.63
C GLU A 123 1.15 -16.36 -4.22
N LEU A 124 1.03 -15.50 -5.25
CA LEU A 124 -0.27 -15.23 -5.90
C LEU A 124 -0.88 -16.51 -6.49
N ARG A 125 -0.07 -17.38 -7.10
CA ARG A 125 -0.53 -18.66 -7.65
C ARG A 125 -0.94 -19.66 -6.56
N ALA A 126 -0.18 -19.71 -5.47
CA ALA A 126 -0.54 -20.53 -4.31
C ALA A 126 -1.89 -20.08 -3.72
N VAL A 127 -2.07 -18.77 -3.52
CA VAL A 127 -3.32 -18.18 -3.02
C VAL A 127 -4.48 -18.42 -3.98
N ALA A 128 -4.29 -18.22 -5.29
CA ALA A 128 -5.32 -18.48 -6.28
C ALA A 128 -5.77 -19.95 -6.28
N SER A 129 -4.82 -20.89 -6.14
CA SER A 129 -5.12 -22.32 -6.06
C SER A 129 -5.91 -22.66 -4.79
N TRP A 130 -5.50 -22.10 -3.63
CA TRP A 130 -6.25 -22.23 -2.37
C TRP A 130 -7.65 -21.62 -2.43
N ALA A 131 -7.82 -20.47 -3.09
CA ALA A 131 -9.12 -19.84 -3.26
C ALA A 131 -10.08 -20.69 -4.11
N LEU A 132 -9.59 -21.30 -5.19
CA LEU A 132 -10.37 -22.26 -5.97
C LEU A 132 -10.71 -23.51 -5.15
N LEU A 133 -9.75 -24.07 -4.40
CA LEU A 133 -9.97 -25.21 -3.51
C LEU A 133 -11.03 -24.95 -2.43
N LEU A 134 -11.08 -23.75 -1.87
CA LEU A 134 -12.09 -23.37 -0.88
C LEU A 134 -13.52 -23.37 -1.46
N SER A 135 -13.66 -23.25 -2.77
CA SER A 135 -14.94 -23.43 -3.46
C SER A 135 -15.31 -24.92 -3.62
N GLU A 136 -14.34 -25.82 -3.48
CA GLU A 136 -14.46 -27.29 -3.58
C GLU A 136 -14.56 -27.97 -2.20
N ARG A 137 -15.49 -27.51 -1.36
CA ARG A 137 -15.61 -27.91 0.07
C ARG A 137 -15.67 -29.42 0.31
N HIS A 138 -16.29 -30.17 -0.59
CA HIS A 138 -16.39 -31.64 -0.48
C HIS A 138 -15.02 -32.31 -0.53
N TYR A 139 -14.14 -31.88 -1.45
CA TYR A 139 -12.80 -32.43 -1.57
C TYR A 139 -11.97 -32.17 -0.31
N LEU A 140 -11.99 -30.94 0.19
CA LEU A 140 -11.23 -30.55 1.37
C LEU A 140 -11.72 -31.28 2.63
N THR A 141 -13.03 -31.42 2.79
CA THR A 141 -13.62 -32.15 3.93
C THR A 141 -13.22 -33.62 3.90
N ALA A 142 -13.38 -34.29 2.74
CA ALA A 142 -12.99 -35.69 2.59
C ALA A 142 -11.49 -35.91 2.82
N LEU A 143 -10.65 -34.97 2.38
CA LEU A 143 -9.21 -35.01 2.65
C LEU A 143 -8.91 -34.87 4.14
N ALA A 144 -9.54 -33.91 4.82
CA ALA A 144 -9.32 -33.69 6.24
C ALA A 144 -9.78 -34.87 7.09
N GLU A 145 -10.95 -35.43 6.80
CA GLU A 145 -11.47 -36.64 7.45
C GLU A 145 -10.56 -37.85 7.23
N GLY A 146 -10.07 -38.04 5.99
CA GLY A 146 -9.14 -39.12 5.66
C GLY A 146 -7.77 -38.99 6.33
N VAL A 147 -7.31 -37.76 6.62
CA VAL A 147 -6.05 -37.51 7.35
C VAL A 147 -6.25 -37.62 8.86
N ALA A 148 -7.40 -37.18 9.38
CA ALA A 148 -7.71 -37.20 10.80
C ALA A 148 -8.13 -38.59 11.31
N ASP A 149 -8.55 -39.50 10.43
CA ASP A 149 -9.01 -40.86 10.76
C ASP A 149 -10.07 -40.86 11.89
N GLY A 150 -11.00 -39.90 11.81
CA GLY A 150 -12.07 -39.72 12.81
C GLY A 150 -11.66 -39.07 14.13
N ALA A 151 -10.40 -38.63 14.29
CA ALA A 151 -9.91 -38.03 15.53
C ALA A 151 -10.38 -36.58 15.78
N LEU A 152 -10.90 -35.90 14.77
CA LEU A 152 -11.30 -34.49 14.85
C LEU A 152 -12.82 -34.33 14.78
N SER A 153 -13.36 -33.35 15.53
CA SER A 153 -14.76 -32.97 15.38
C SER A 153 -14.99 -32.24 14.04
N ALA A 154 -16.24 -32.17 13.59
CA ALA A 154 -16.59 -31.40 12.39
C ALA A 154 -16.25 -29.89 12.50
N SER A 155 -16.20 -29.34 13.72
CA SER A 155 -15.74 -27.97 13.93
C SER A 155 -14.22 -27.87 13.73
N ASP A 156 -13.46 -28.77 14.33
CA ASP A 156 -12.00 -28.79 14.23
C ASP A 156 -11.53 -29.03 12.79
N VAL A 157 -12.25 -29.86 12.02
CA VAL A 157 -11.99 -30.04 10.59
C VAL A 157 -12.16 -28.73 9.82
N ARG A 158 -13.23 -27.97 10.07
CA ARG A 158 -13.45 -26.67 9.40
C ARG A 158 -12.36 -25.67 9.77
N ASP A 159 -12.01 -25.59 11.06
CA ASP A 159 -10.97 -24.67 11.54
C ASP A 159 -9.59 -25.04 10.95
N ALA A 160 -9.27 -26.33 10.85
CA ALA A 160 -8.04 -26.81 10.22
C ALA A 160 -7.99 -26.50 8.71
N LEU A 161 -9.10 -26.64 8.00
CA LEU A 161 -9.20 -26.30 6.58
C LEU A 161 -9.01 -24.80 6.33
N ASP A 162 -9.67 -23.96 7.14
CA ASP A 162 -9.48 -22.52 7.09
C ASP A 162 -8.04 -22.13 7.45
N ALA A 163 -7.45 -22.77 8.46
CA ALA A 163 -6.05 -22.53 8.82
C ALA A 163 -5.08 -22.91 7.70
N ALA A 164 -5.32 -24.02 7.00
CA ALA A 164 -4.52 -24.44 5.86
C ALA A 164 -4.67 -23.47 4.68
N ALA A 165 -5.90 -23.13 4.30
CA ALA A 165 -6.16 -22.29 3.14
C ALA A 165 -5.67 -20.84 3.31
N PHE A 166 -5.79 -20.28 4.52
CA PHE A 166 -5.32 -18.92 4.82
C PHE A 166 -3.91 -18.86 5.40
N GLY A 167 -3.26 -20.01 5.65
CA GLY A 167 -1.91 -20.08 6.24
C GLY A 167 -0.89 -19.25 5.46
N ARG A 168 -0.99 -19.25 4.12
CA ARG A 168 -0.10 -18.47 3.24
C ARG A 168 -0.34 -16.96 3.35
N LEU A 169 -1.61 -16.53 3.32
CA LEU A 169 -1.92 -15.11 3.55
C LEU A 169 -1.39 -14.64 4.91
N ARG A 170 -1.58 -15.45 5.95
CA ARG A 170 -1.07 -15.16 7.30
C ARG A 170 0.45 -15.10 7.34
N ALA A 171 1.15 -15.97 6.61
CA ALA A 171 2.60 -15.91 6.49
C ALA A 171 3.08 -14.63 5.80
N ILE A 172 2.40 -14.18 4.72
CA ILE A 172 2.67 -12.87 4.09
C ILE A 172 2.45 -11.75 5.11
N GLY A 173 1.32 -11.76 5.82
CA GLY A 173 1.01 -10.77 6.86
C GLY A 173 2.02 -10.75 8.01
N GLN A 174 2.53 -11.91 8.42
CA GLN A 174 3.56 -12.01 9.45
C GLN A 174 4.88 -11.40 8.96
N ARG A 175 5.31 -11.69 7.73
CA ARG A 175 6.51 -11.05 7.13
C ARG A 175 6.39 -9.53 7.06
N LEU A 176 5.21 -9.03 6.72
CA LEU A 176 4.93 -7.59 6.77
C LEU A 176 5.08 -7.08 8.20
N LEU A 177 4.42 -7.72 9.16
CA LEU A 177 4.47 -7.32 10.58
C LEU A 177 5.89 -7.30 11.15
N ASP A 178 6.70 -8.31 10.84
CA ASP A 178 8.07 -8.45 11.36
C ASP A 178 8.99 -7.33 10.84
N GLY A 179 8.77 -6.85 9.61
CA GLY A 179 9.65 -5.85 8.98
C GLY A 179 9.07 -4.45 8.83
N VAL A 180 7.83 -4.18 9.27
CA VAL A 180 7.16 -2.88 9.04
C VAL A 180 7.83 -1.74 9.81
N GLN A 181 8.33 -2.01 11.03
CA GLN A 181 8.99 -0.99 11.85
C GLN A 181 10.31 -0.54 11.21
N GLU A 182 11.08 -1.49 10.69
CA GLU A 182 12.37 -1.25 10.01
C GLU A 182 12.19 -0.94 8.51
N ARG A 183 10.97 -1.03 7.99
CA ARG A 183 10.62 -0.81 6.57
C ARG A 183 11.44 -1.66 5.60
N THR A 184 11.70 -2.91 5.97
CA THR A 184 12.55 -3.82 5.19
C THR A 184 11.99 -4.06 3.79
N THR A 185 12.86 -4.39 2.84
CA THR A 185 12.45 -4.74 1.47
C THR A 185 11.46 -5.90 1.46
N GLY A 186 11.67 -6.92 2.30
CA GLY A 186 10.74 -8.05 2.42
C GLY A 186 9.36 -7.65 2.92
N ALA A 187 9.27 -6.77 3.91
CA ALA A 187 7.99 -6.22 4.36
C ALA A 187 7.32 -5.37 3.28
N ARG A 188 8.10 -4.61 2.50
CA ARG A 188 7.57 -3.80 1.39
C ARG A 188 6.90 -4.68 0.33
N HIS A 189 7.53 -5.78 -0.04
CA HIS A 189 6.95 -6.76 -0.97
C HIS A 189 5.73 -7.46 -0.40
N ALA A 190 5.75 -7.81 0.90
CA ALA A 190 4.58 -8.36 1.57
C ALA A 190 3.39 -7.40 1.59
N LEU A 191 3.64 -6.09 1.79
CA LEU A 191 2.62 -5.04 1.70
C LEU A 191 2.00 -5.00 0.29
N GLN A 192 2.84 -4.93 -0.74
CA GLN A 192 2.40 -4.89 -2.14
C GLN A 192 1.60 -6.14 -2.53
N LEU A 193 1.98 -7.32 -2.01
CA LEU A 193 1.24 -8.57 -2.22
C LEU A 193 -0.16 -8.55 -1.60
N LEU A 194 -0.28 -8.12 -0.33
CA LEU A 194 -1.57 -8.01 0.33
C LEU A 194 -2.46 -6.98 -0.36
N ASP A 195 -1.89 -5.88 -0.86
CA ASP A 195 -2.64 -4.88 -1.61
C ASP A 195 -3.08 -5.39 -2.99
N ALA A 196 -2.20 -6.11 -3.70
CA ALA A 196 -2.53 -6.76 -4.96
C ALA A 196 -3.68 -7.77 -4.79
N LEU A 197 -3.72 -8.53 -3.69
CA LEU A 197 -4.82 -9.46 -3.39
C LEU A 197 -6.15 -8.77 -3.06
N ARG A 198 -6.13 -7.49 -2.67
CA ARG A 198 -7.34 -6.68 -2.43
C ARG A 198 -7.91 -6.08 -3.71
N THR A 199 -7.04 -5.78 -4.67
CA THR A 199 -7.37 -4.96 -5.85
C THR A 199 -7.46 -5.76 -7.15
N ARG A 200 -6.72 -6.87 -7.26
CA ARG A 200 -6.76 -7.73 -8.45
C ARG A 200 -7.90 -8.74 -8.34
N PRO A 201 -8.61 -9.02 -9.44
CA PRO A 201 -9.60 -10.08 -9.45
C PRO A 201 -8.91 -11.44 -9.28
N LEU A 202 -9.48 -12.26 -8.39
CA LEU A 202 -9.17 -13.69 -8.31
C LEU A 202 -9.70 -14.42 -9.56
N PRO A 203 -9.29 -15.67 -9.83
CA PRO A 203 -9.83 -16.45 -10.94
C PRO A 203 -11.37 -16.45 -10.93
N ALA A 204 -12.00 -16.30 -12.10
CA ALA A 204 -13.45 -16.10 -12.24
C ALA A 204 -14.31 -17.23 -11.62
N ALA A 205 -13.73 -18.42 -11.43
CA ALA A 205 -14.41 -19.55 -10.81
C ALA A 205 -14.37 -19.56 -9.27
N VAL A 206 -13.64 -18.64 -8.65
CA VAL A 206 -13.68 -18.45 -7.19
C VAL A 206 -15.02 -17.84 -6.81
N SER A 207 -15.71 -18.47 -5.85
CA SER A 207 -16.98 -17.93 -5.32
C SER A 207 -16.79 -16.54 -4.69
N GLU A 208 -17.82 -15.69 -4.80
CA GLU A 208 -17.81 -14.33 -4.21
C GLU A 208 -17.54 -14.36 -2.69
N GLU A 209 -18.08 -15.36 -1.98
CA GLU A 209 -17.84 -15.56 -0.54
C GLU A 209 -16.34 -15.75 -0.25
N VAL A 210 -15.67 -16.64 -1.00
CA VAL A 210 -14.24 -16.89 -0.81
C VAL A 210 -13.41 -15.67 -1.20
N ALA A 211 -13.78 -15.00 -2.31
CA ALA A 211 -13.09 -13.78 -2.73
C ALA A 211 -13.20 -12.68 -1.66
N ALA A 212 -14.39 -12.46 -1.10
CA ALA A 212 -14.58 -11.50 -0.01
C ALA A 212 -13.76 -11.86 1.23
N ARG A 213 -13.63 -13.15 1.58
CA ARG A 213 -12.78 -13.61 2.69
C ARG A 213 -11.29 -13.35 2.44
N VAL A 214 -10.79 -13.61 1.23
CA VAL A 214 -9.39 -13.32 0.84
C VAL A 214 -9.09 -11.83 0.91
N VAL A 215 -9.98 -10.99 0.37
CA VAL A 215 -9.86 -9.53 0.42
C VAL A 215 -9.90 -9.02 1.86
N GLY A 216 -10.87 -9.52 2.66
CA GLY A 216 -11.04 -9.15 4.05
C GLY A 216 -9.84 -9.53 4.93
N GLU A 217 -9.31 -10.74 4.78
CA GLU A 217 -8.13 -11.19 5.53
C GLU A 217 -6.88 -10.41 5.12
N SER A 218 -6.71 -10.13 3.83
CA SER A 218 -5.60 -9.30 3.33
C SER A 218 -5.64 -7.88 3.91
N ALA A 219 -6.82 -7.25 3.91
CA ALA A 219 -7.02 -5.93 4.51
C ALA A 219 -6.75 -5.93 6.03
N ARG A 220 -7.21 -6.97 6.74
CA ARG A 220 -6.98 -7.12 8.18
C ARG A 220 -5.49 -7.24 8.52
N LEU A 221 -4.74 -8.05 7.76
CA LEU A 221 -3.31 -8.26 7.98
C LEU A 221 -2.49 -7.01 7.68
N LEU A 222 -2.79 -6.32 6.57
CA LEU A 222 -2.17 -5.04 6.23
C LEU A 222 -2.42 -4.01 7.34
N ARG A 223 -3.67 -3.89 7.78
CA ARG A 223 -4.05 -2.95 8.84
C ARG A 223 -3.32 -3.24 10.14
N ARG A 224 -3.27 -4.51 10.57
CA ARG A 224 -2.56 -4.93 11.78
C ARG A 224 -1.09 -4.50 11.77
N ALA A 225 -0.41 -4.63 10.64
CA ALA A 225 0.99 -4.23 10.54
C ALA A 225 1.18 -2.70 10.57
N LEU A 226 0.33 -1.96 9.88
CA LEU A 226 0.36 -0.49 9.95
C LEU A 226 0.03 0.01 11.36
N ASP A 227 -0.95 -0.58 12.05
CA ASP A 227 -1.26 -0.27 13.44
C ASP A 227 -0.04 -0.50 14.36
N ALA A 228 0.72 -1.58 14.15
CA ALA A 228 1.95 -1.84 14.91
C ALA A 228 3.05 -0.80 14.67
N ALA A 229 3.22 -0.33 13.43
CA ALA A 229 4.16 0.74 13.10
C ALA A 229 3.72 2.09 13.72
N LEU A 230 2.43 2.41 13.64
CA LEU A 230 1.87 3.64 14.20
C LEU A 230 1.86 3.64 15.73
N ALA A 231 1.71 2.48 16.38
CA ALA A 231 1.82 2.36 17.84
C ALA A 231 3.22 2.79 18.32
N SER A 232 4.28 2.35 17.64
CA SER A 232 5.66 2.78 17.94
C SER A 232 5.83 4.30 17.79
N LEU A 233 5.26 4.90 16.74
CA LEU A 233 5.26 6.35 16.57
C LEU A 233 4.45 7.07 17.65
N THR A 234 3.33 6.49 18.09
CA THR A 234 2.49 7.03 19.16
C THR A 234 3.24 7.08 20.49
N GLU A 235 3.97 6.03 20.83
CA GLU A 235 4.81 5.99 22.03
C GLU A 235 5.92 7.06 21.98
N ARG A 236 6.55 7.23 20.82
CA ARG A 236 7.57 8.27 20.60
C ARG A 236 6.99 9.68 20.68
N PHE A 237 5.77 9.91 20.21
CA PHE A 237 5.07 11.18 20.43
C PHE A 237 4.82 11.44 21.90
N ALA A 238 4.30 10.45 22.64
CA ALA A 238 4.03 10.60 24.07
C ALA A 238 5.31 10.94 24.86
N GLN A 239 6.46 10.35 24.49
CA GLN A 239 7.76 10.68 25.07
C GLN A 239 8.20 12.12 24.72
N ALA A 240 7.99 12.56 23.48
CA ALA A 240 8.31 13.92 23.05
C ALA A 240 7.45 14.95 23.79
N GLU A 241 6.13 14.72 23.91
CA GLU A 241 5.18 15.59 24.61
C GLU A 241 5.52 15.76 26.10
N ALA A 242 6.08 14.71 26.74
CA ALA A 242 6.50 14.74 28.14
C ALA A 242 7.79 15.55 28.39
N THR A 243 8.53 15.91 27.34
CA THR A 243 9.82 16.57 27.44
C THR A 243 9.68 18.09 27.25
N PRO A 244 10.25 18.95 28.13
CA PRO A 244 10.32 20.38 27.89
C PRO A 244 10.98 20.67 26.53
N ASP A 245 10.38 21.54 25.72
CA ASP A 245 10.82 21.86 24.36
C ASP A 245 10.81 20.68 23.36
N GLY A 246 10.04 19.62 23.62
CA GLY A 246 9.91 18.40 22.82
C GLY A 246 9.45 18.56 21.37
N SER A 247 9.06 19.76 20.94
CA SER A 247 8.67 20.11 19.57
C SER A 247 9.63 19.68 18.45
N ALA A 248 10.94 19.60 18.72
CA ALA A 248 11.92 19.10 17.76
C ALA A 248 11.83 17.56 17.61
N ALA A 249 11.60 16.85 18.71
CA ALA A 249 11.37 15.41 18.72
C ALA A 249 10.04 15.07 18.04
N GLU A 250 8.97 15.82 18.31
CA GLU A 250 7.67 15.66 17.62
C GLU A 250 7.82 15.80 16.10
N GLN A 251 8.57 16.81 15.63
CA GLN A 251 8.84 16.98 14.19
C GLN A 251 9.61 15.81 13.60
N ALA A 252 10.58 15.24 14.32
CA ALA A 252 11.29 14.05 13.88
C ALA A 252 10.36 12.83 13.76
N VAL A 253 9.42 12.66 14.71
CA VAL A 253 8.41 11.60 14.62
C VAL A 253 7.45 11.83 13.45
N LEU A 254 7.05 13.08 13.18
CA LEU A 254 6.22 13.43 12.01
C LEU A 254 6.94 13.19 10.67
N ALA A 255 8.22 13.51 10.59
CA ALA A 255 9.04 13.19 9.42
C ALA A 255 9.12 11.66 9.19
N ASP A 256 9.21 10.89 10.28
CA ASP A 256 9.20 9.43 10.21
C ASP A 256 7.83 8.89 9.76
N ALA A 257 6.72 9.49 10.23
CA ALA A 257 5.38 9.17 9.74
C ALA A 257 5.21 9.46 8.24
N ALA A 258 5.80 10.55 7.72
CA ALA A 258 5.78 10.85 6.29
C ALA A 258 6.60 9.86 5.45
N GLN A 259 7.71 9.35 6.01
CA GLN A 259 8.45 8.25 5.38
C GLN A 259 7.64 6.96 5.37
N LEU A 260 6.94 6.63 6.47
CA LEU A 260 6.02 5.48 6.50
C LEU A 260 4.91 5.62 5.48
N TYR A 261 4.30 6.80 5.37
CA TYR A 261 3.28 7.11 4.36
C TYR A 261 3.80 6.82 2.95
N THR A 262 4.96 7.36 2.59
CA THR A 262 5.58 7.14 1.28
C THR A 262 5.92 5.66 1.05
N TRP A 263 6.50 4.99 2.05
CA TRP A 263 6.82 3.57 1.99
C TRP A 263 5.57 2.69 1.87
N SER A 264 4.43 3.14 2.38
CA SER A 264 3.13 2.46 2.29
C SER A 264 2.32 2.76 1.02
N ASP A 265 2.94 3.36 -0.01
CA ASP A 265 2.25 3.87 -1.21
C ASP A 265 1.15 4.90 -0.93
N GLY A 266 1.32 5.68 0.12
CA GLY A 266 0.39 6.72 0.48
C GLY A 266 -0.86 6.22 1.19
N ASP A 267 -0.73 5.22 2.07
CA ASP A 267 -1.86 4.68 2.82
C ASP A 267 -2.60 5.78 3.60
N TRP A 268 -3.92 5.84 3.38
CA TRP A 268 -4.77 6.90 3.91
C TRP A 268 -4.80 6.91 5.45
N TYR A 269 -4.71 5.75 6.08
CA TYR A 269 -4.74 5.68 7.53
C TYR A 269 -3.46 6.23 8.16
N VAL A 270 -2.29 6.01 7.52
CA VAL A 270 -1.03 6.66 7.94
C VAL A 270 -1.11 8.17 7.75
N ALA A 271 -1.73 8.63 6.66
CA ALA A 271 -1.93 10.06 6.43
C ALA A 271 -2.76 10.71 7.54
N LEU A 272 -3.90 10.11 7.90
CA LEU A 272 -4.76 10.63 8.96
C LEU A 272 -4.04 10.73 10.30
N PHE A 273 -3.34 9.66 10.70
CA PHE A 273 -2.52 9.66 11.92
C PHE A 273 -1.54 10.84 11.95
N ALA A 274 -0.79 11.02 10.85
CA ALA A 274 0.21 12.07 10.76
C ALA A 274 -0.42 13.48 10.77
N LEU A 275 -1.52 13.69 10.04
CA LEU A 275 -2.18 14.99 9.93
C LEU A 275 -2.79 15.48 11.24
N GLU A 276 -3.39 14.58 12.03
CA GLU A 276 -3.96 14.91 13.34
C GLU A 276 -2.88 15.44 14.30
N ARG A 277 -1.74 14.74 14.34
CA ARG A 277 -0.58 15.15 15.17
C ARG A 277 0.08 16.41 14.62
N ALA A 278 0.29 16.47 13.31
CA ALA A 278 0.92 17.62 12.65
C ALA A 278 0.15 18.92 12.85
N THR A 279 -1.18 18.86 12.86
CA THR A 279 -2.01 20.04 13.09
C THR A 279 -1.80 20.58 14.51
N THR A 280 -1.71 19.70 15.50
CA THR A 280 -1.46 20.05 16.90
C THR A 280 -0.07 20.67 17.06
N THR A 281 0.98 20.00 16.60
CA THR A 281 2.36 20.50 16.62
C THR A 281 2.49 21.82 15.84
N GLY A 282 1.84 21.93 14.68
CA GLY A 282 1.82 23.14 13.85
C GLY A 282 1.28 24.35 14.60
N TRP A 283 0.18 24.19 15.34
CA TRP A 283 -0.36 25.27 16.18
C TRP A 283 0.57 25.65 17.33
N THR A 284 1.23 24.68 17.95
CA THR A 284 2.23 24.95 19.01
C THR A 284 3.37 25.80 18.47
N LEU A 285 3.95 25.42 17.33
CA LEU A 285 5.01 26.17 16.65
C LEU A 285 4.55 27.58 16.23
N TYR A 286 3.33 27.68 15.69
CA TYR A 286 2.72 28.94 15.28
C TYR A 286 2.58 29.92 16.45
N LYS A 287 1.97 29.47 17.56
CA LYS A 287 1.78 30.31 18.76
C LYS A 287 3.10 30.73 19.39
N ALA A 288 4.10 29.86 19.34
CA ALA A 288 5.46 30.16 19.78
C ALA A 288 6.27 31.01 18.78
N LYS A 289 5.70 31.39 17.64
CA LYS A 289 6.34 32.15 16.56
C LYS A 289 7.62 31.49 16.02
N ARG A 290 7.67 30.16 16.04
CA ARG A 290 8.79 29.36 15.50
C ARG A 290 8.61 29.09 14.00
N TRP A 291 8.72 30.15 13.20
CA TRP A 291 8.40 30.12 11.77
C TRP A 291 9.26 29.13 10.98
N ASP A 292 10.57 29.09 11.24
CA ASP A 292 11.48 28.18 10.53
C ASP A 292 11.12 26.71 10.78
N ALA A 293 10.76 26.37 12.02
CA ALA A 293 10.32 25.02 12.38
C ALA A 293 8.96 24.67 11.75
N LEU A 294 8.03 25.62 11.70
CA LEU A 294 6.73 25.41 11.03
C LEU A 294 6.91 25.22 9.51
N ALA A 295 7.81 25.99 8.89
CA ALA A 295 8.16 25.83 7.48
C ALA A 295 8.81 24.46 7.21
N GLN A 296 9.74 24.04 8.07
CA GLN A 296 10.38 22.72 7.99
C GLN A 296 9.35 21.58 8.13
N LEU A 297 8.43 21.69 9.08
CA LEU A 297 7.33 20.73 9.24
C LEU A 297 6.49 20.63 7.96
N GLY A 298 6.09 21.77 7.40
CA GLY A 298 5.32 21.81 6.15
C GLY A 298 6.05 21.19 4.96
N GLU A 299 7.37 21.38 4.88
CA GLU A 299 8.23 20.75 3.86
C GLU A 299 8.29 19.23 4.04
N SER A 300 8.57 18.74 5.25
CA SER A 300 8.66 17.30 5.55
C SER A 300 7.36 16.55 5.26
N LEU A 301 6.22 17.21 5.41
CA LEU A 301 4.90 16.61 5.18
C LEU A 301 4.32 16.88 3.79
N ARG A 302 5.05 17.55 2.88
CA ARG A 302 4.49 18.02 1.60
C ARG A 302 3.77 16.91 0.82
N ALA A 303 4.45 15.81 0.53
CA ALA A 303 3.90 14.71 -0.26
C ALA A 303 2.64 14.09 0.38
N LEU A 304 2.63 14.01 1.70
CA LEU A 304 1.50 13.51 2.48
C LEU A 304 0.30 14.46 2.40
N VAL A 305 0.52 15.77 2.60
CA VAL A 305 -0.53 16.79 2.50
C VAL A 305 -1.09 16.87 1.08
N ASP A 306 -0.24 16.81 0.05
CA ASP A 306 -0.67 16.86 -1.36
C ASP A 306 -1.48 15.61 -1.76
N GLY A 307 -1.05 14.42 -1.29
CA GLY A 307 -1.79 13.18 -1.49
C GLY A 307 -3.13 13.17 -0.76
N ALA A 308 -3.16 13.63 0.49
CA ALA A 308 -4.37 13.77 1.27
C ALA A 308 -5.37 14.76 0.65
N ALA A 309 -4.90 15.90 0.16
CA ALA A 309 -5.74 16.87 -0.54
C ALA A 309 -6.35 16.26 -1.82
N THR A 310 -5.54 15.56 -2.61
CA THR A 310 -6.03 14.85 -3.80
C THR A 310 -7.06 13.78 -3.45
N ARG A 311 -6.86 13.06 -2.34
CA ARG A 311 -7.80 12.04 -1.86
C ARG A 311 -9.15 12.65 -1.48
N VAL A 312 -9.15 13.76 -0.73
CA VAL A 312 -10.37 14.49 -0.36
C VAL A 312 -11.10 15.04 -1.59
N GLU A 313 -10.38 15.48 -2.62
CA GLU A 313 -10.96 15.96 -3.89
C GLU A 313 -11.67 14.85 -4.68
N GLN A 314 -11.23 13.59 -4.53
CA GLN A 314 -11.67 12.47 -5.38
C GLN A 314 -12.60 11.48 -4.67
N ASP A 315 -12.51 11.36 -3.34
CA ASP A 315 -13.24 10.37 -2.56
C ASP A 315 -14.21 11.01 -1.56
N PRO A 316 -15.53 10.84 -1.74
CA PRO A 316 -16.53 11.29 -0.78
C PRO A 316 -16.32 10.78 0.64
N GLN A 317 -15.71 9.60 0.82
CA GLN A 317 -15.44 9.03 2.15
C GLN A 317 -14.33 9.78 2.91
N ALA A 318 -13.51 10.59 2.22
CA ALA A 318 -12.47 11.39 2.83
C ALA A 318 -12.95 12.80 3.26
N LEU A 319 -14.14 13.23 2.83
CA LEU A 319 -14.72 14.55 3.16
C LEU A 319 -14.78 14.88 4.67
N PRO A 320 -15.04 13.94 5.59
CA PRO A 320 -15.02 14.24 7.03
C PRO A 320 -13.68 14.80 7.54
N TYR A 321 -12.59 14.58 6.80
CA TYR A 321 -11.24 15.02 7.15
C TYR A 321 -10.80 16.29 6.39
N ALA A 322 -11.67 16.90 5.58
CA ALA A 322 -11.34 18.04 4.73
C ALA A 322 -10.81 19.24 5.53
N SER A 323 -11.37 19.52 6.71
CA SER A 323 -10.91 20.62 7.56
C SER A 323 -9.48 20.41 8.07
N LEU A 324 -9.11 19.15 8.36
CA LEU A 324 -7.77 18.79 8.83
C LEU A 324 -6.73 19.02 7.73
N VAL A 325 -7.02 18.56 6.51
CA VAL A 325 -6.16 18.78 5.34
C VAL A 325 -6.07 20.27 4.99
N ALA A 326 -7.21 20.99 5.03
CA ALA A 326 -7.25 22.42 4.79
C ALA A 326 -6.36 23.20 5.78
N GLN A 327 -6.34 22.83 7.07
CA GLN A 327 -5.48 23.49 8.04
C GLN A 327 -3.97 23.30 7.75
N MET A 328 -3.56 22.13 7.26
CA MET A 328 -2.16 21.93 6.84
C MET A 328 -1.80 22.76 5.60
N LEU A 329 -2.73 22.91 4.65
CA LEU A 329 -2.57 23.82 3.51
C LEU A 329 -2.51 25.29 3.97
N VAL A 330 -3.23 25.67 5.02
CA VAL A 330 -3.12 27.02 5.63
C VAL A 330 -1.72 27.28 6.17
N PHE A 331 -1.13 26.34 6.93
CA PHE A 331 0.24 26.50 7.41
C PHE A 331 1.24 26.65 6.26
N ARG A 332 1.08 25.87 5.18
CA ARG A 332 1.90 26.01 3.98
C ARG A 332 1.68 27.36 3.27
N ALA A 333 0.44 27.85 3.20
CA ALA A 333 0.13 29.15 2.61
C ALA A 333 0.75 30.31 3.39
N GLU A 334 0.88 30.20 4.72
CA GLU A 334 1.58 31.20 5.52
C GLU A 334 3.10 31.16 5.31
N MET A 335 3.69 29.96 5.24
CA MET A 335 5.16 29.76 5.20
C MET A 335 5.76 29.66 3.79
N GLY A 336 4.94 29.64 2.74
CA GLY A 336 5.39 29.41 1.36
C GLY A 336 6.38 30.47 0.85
N LYS A 337 7.30 30.07 -0.04
CA LYS A 337 8.39 30.94 -0.54
C LYS A 337 7.91 32.06 -1.47
N THR A 338 6.85 31.84 -2.23
CA THR A 338 6.35 32.80 -3.22
C THR A 338 4.88 33.10 -2.99
N LEU A 339 4.47 34.35 -3.24
CA LEU A 339 3.07 34.75 -3.10
C LEU A 339 2.12 33.92 -3.98
N ALA A 340 2.55 33.56 -5.19
CA ALA A 340 1.77 32.72 -6.09
C ALA A 340 1.48 31.34 -5.49
N THR A 341 2.50 30.65 -4.97
CA THR A 341 2.31 29.33 -4.34
C THR A 341 1.48 29.42 -3.06
N ARG A 342 1.66 30.48 -2.26
CA ARG A 342 0.89 30.73 -1.04
C ARG A 342 -0.61 30.88 -1.35
N ILE A 343 -0.94 31.64 -2.40
CA ILE A 343 -2.33 31.80 -2.86
C ILE A 343 -2.90 30.46 -3.33
N LEU A 344 -2.16 29.67 -4.10
CA LEU A 344 -2.63 28.36 -4.57
C LEU A 344 -2.97 27.40 -3.42
N ASP A 345 -2.12 27.33 -2.39
CA ASP A 345 -2.38 26.52 -1.20
C ASP A 345 -3.62 27.04 -0.43
N GLY A 346 -3.76 28.35 -0.27
CA GLY A 346 -4.94 28.96 0.36
C GLY A 346 -6.25 28.74 -0.43
N GLU A 347 -6.19 28.80 -1.76
CA GLU A 347 -7.32 28.49 -2.63
C GLU A 347 -7.69 27.01 -2.56
N ARG A 348 -6.71 26.12 -2.55
CA ARG A 348 -6.96 24.68 -2.41
C ARG A 348 -7.60 24.38 -1.06
N ALA A 349 -7.12 24.99 0.02
CA ALA A 349 -7.72 24.83 1.36
C ALA A 349 -9.23 25.17 1.37
N LEU A 350 -9.65 26.26 0.72
CA LEU A 350 -11.06 26.63 0.63
C LEU A 350 -11.88 25.77 -0.35
N ARG A 351 -11.24 25.20 -1.38
CA ARG A 351 -11.94 24.21 -2.23
C ARG A 351 -12.24 22.93 -1.46
N LEU A 352 -11.34 22.51 -0.58
CA LEU A 352 -11.57 21.34 0.28
C LEU A 352 -12.59 21.65 1.39
N CYS A 353 -12.48 22.82 2.02
CA CYS A 353 -13.34 23.23 3.14
C CYS A 353 -13.65 24.73 3.05
N ASP A 354 -14.79 25.05 2.44
CA ASP A 354 -15.25 26.41 2.13
C ASP A 354 -15.54 27.27 3.38
N ILE A 355 -15.95 26.63 4.47
CA ILE A 355 -16.20 27.26 5.77
C ILE A 355 -14.95 27.36 6.66
N HIS A 356 -13.77 26.94 6.18
CA HIS A 356 -12.56 26.91 7.01
C HIS A 356 -12.06 28.33 7.36
N ARG A 357 -12.32 28.75 8.61
CA ARG A 357 -12.09 30.12 9.10
C ARG A 357 -10.69 30.65 8.78
N ASN A 358 -9.64 29.90 9.11
CA ASN A 358 -8.26 30.37 8.94
C ASN A 358 -7.85 30.45 7.46
N ALA A 359 -8.40 29.57 6.61
CA ALA A 359 -8.12 29.62 5.18
C ALA A 359 -8.74 30.87 4.55
N ARG A 360 -9.94 31.28 4.99
CA ARG A 360 -10.58 32.52 4.55
C ARG A 360 -9.76 33.75 4.93
N VAL A 361 -9.27 33.81 6.17
CA VAL A 361 -8.44 34.92 6.67
C VAL A 361 -7.13 35.01 5.87
N ILE A 362 -6.40 33.90 5.76
CA ILE A 362 -5.10 33.88 5.08
C ILE A 362 -5.22 34.19 3.60
N LEU A 363 -6.18 33.59 2.89
CA LEU A 363 -6.38 33.89 1.48
C LEU A 363 -6.79 35.36 1.27
N ALA A 364 -7.61 35.94 2.14
CA ALA A 364 -7.94 37.37 2.07
C ALA A 364 -6.70 38.26 2.24
N ASP A 365 -5.80 37.95 3.19
CA ASP A 365 -4.55 38.69 3.37
C ASP A 365 -3.64 38.58 2.14
N LEU A 366 -3.47 37.37 1.61
CA LEU A 366 -2.61 37.10 0.44
C LEU A 366 -3.13 37.77 -0.84
N LEU A 367 -4.44 37.79 -1.05
CA LEU A 367 -5.05 38.51 -2.18
C LEU A 367 -4.83 40.02 -2.04
N ALA A 368 -4.96 40.57 -0.83
CA ALA A 368 -4.67 41.98 -0.60
C ALA A 368 -3.17 42.31 -0.75
N GLU A 369 -2.28 41.40 -0.37
CA GLU A 369 -0.83 41.48 -0.64
C GLU A 369 -0.55 41.50 -2.15
N ARG A 370 -1.15 40.58 -2.92
CA ARG A 370 -0.99 40.52 -4.38
C ARG A 370 -1.46 41.79 -5.06
N ALA A 371 -2.65 42.27 -4.70
CA ALA A 371 -3.19 43.53 -5.21
C ALA A 371 -2.27 44.72 -4.91
N THR A 372 -1.71 44.77 -3.70
CA THR A 372 -0.75 45.81 -3.31
C THR A 372 0.52 45.75 -4.17
N ALA A 373 1.10 44.55 -4.33
CA ALA A 373 2.28 44.34 -5.15
C ALA A 373 2.03 44.67 -6.64
N THR A 374 0.85 44.37 -7.17
CA THR A 374 0.43 44.76 -8.53
C THR A 374 0.39 46.27 -8.70
N LEU A 375 -0.13 47.01 -7.71
CA LEU A 375 -0.16 48.47 -7.74
C LEU A 375 1.22 49.10 -7.59
N ASP A 376 2.10 48.51 -6.78
CA ASP A 376 3.47 48.99 -6.56
C ASP A 376 4.40 48.72 -7.75
N GLY A 377 4.24 47.56 -8.40
CA GLY A 377 5.10 47.12 -9.50
C GLY A 377 4.72 47.65 -10.87
N THR A 378 3.55 48.30 -11.02
CA THR A 378 3.08 48.79 -12.32
C THR A 378 3.39 50.28 -12.50
N GLY A 379 4.08 50.63 -13.59
CA GLY A 379 4.34 52.01 -13.97
C GLY A 379 3.09 52.77 -14.44
N VAL A 380 3.28 54.00 -14.91
CA VAL A 380 2.17 54.86 -15.39
C VAL A 380 1.45 54.21 -16.58
N LEU A 381 2.20 53.60 -17.49
CA LEU A 381 1.67 52.81 -18.62
C LEU A 381 1.21 51.45 -18.08
N GLY A 382 -0.10 51.26 -17.93
CA GLY A 382 -0.71 50.02 -17.39
C GLY A 382 -1.44 50.20 -16.05
N ARG A 383 -1.44 51.41 -15.49
CA ARG A 383 -2.08 51.73 -14.21
C ARG A 383 -3.56 51.34 -14.14
N ASP A 384 -4.34 51.60 -15.20
CA ASP A 384 -5.77 51.27 -15.21
C ASP A 384 -6.03 49.76 -15.14
N ALA A 385 -5.22 48.97 -15.87
CA ALA A 385 -5.30 47.51 -15.82
C ALA A 385 -4.86 46.98 -14.44
N ALA A 386 -3.82 47.55 -13.85
CA ALA A 386 -3.37 47.19 -12.49
C ALA A 386 -4.42 47.53 -11.44
N VAL A 387 -5.08 48.68 -11.54
CA VAL A 387 -6.21 49.06 -10.67
C VAL A 387 -7.38 48.11 -10.83
N ALA A 388 -7.72 47.71 -12.06
CA ALA A 388 -8.80 46.74 -12.30
C ALA A 388 -8.48 45.37 -11.69
N ALA A 389 -7.26 44.86 -11.86
CA ALA A 389 -6.81 43.61 -11.26
C ALA A 389 -6.81 43.68 -9.72
N ALA A 390 -6.27 44.76 -9.15
CA ALA A 390 -6.25 44.98 -7.70
C ALA A 390 -7.68 45.09 -7.11
N ARG A 391 -8.63 45.68 -7.85
CA ARG A 391 -10.07 45.73 -7.46
C ARG A 391 -10.71 44.34 -7.44
N ALA A 392 -10.37 43.47 -8.39
CA ALA A 392 -10.88 42.10 -8.40
C ALA A 392 -10.40 41.31 -7.15
N ASP A 393 -9.11 41.42 -6.84
CA ASP A 393 -8.53 40.81 -5.64
C ASP A 393 -9.10 41.38 -4.35
N LEU A 394 -9.27 42.70 -4.27
CA LEU A 394 -9.91 43.37 -3.14
C LEU A 394 -11.35 42.88 -2.92
N THR A 395 -12.14 42.80 -4.00
CA THR A 395 -13.54 42.35 -3.93
C THR A 395 -13.62 40.94 -3.37
N ARG A 396 -12.75 40.04 -3.86
CA ARG A 396 -12.69 38.66 -3.36
C ARG A 396 -12.19 38.58 -1.92
N ALA A 397 -11.16 39.34 -1.56
CA ALA A 397 -10.63 39.38 -0.20
C ALA A 397 -11.69 39.89 0.81
N ALA A 398 -12.43 40.94 0.46
CA ALA A 398 -13.52 41.49 1.28
C ALA A 398 -14.68 40.50 1.45
N ALA A 399 -15.02 39.72 0.40
CA ALA A 399 -16.03 38.68 0.48
C ALA A 399 -15.60 37.51 1.39
N LEU A 400 -14.31 37.17 1.38
CA LEU A 400 -13.77 36.10 2.23
C LEU A 400 -13.72 36.50 3.70
N TRP A 401 -13.19 37.70 4.00
CA TRP A 401 -13.03 38.19 5.36
C TRP A 401 -13.20 39.72 5.46
N PRO A 402 -14.42 40.22 5.75
CA PRO A 402 -14.64 41.65 5.94
C PRO A 402 -13.95 42.13 7.21
N GLY A 403 -13.26 43.27 7.13
CA GLY A 403 -12.62 43.92 8.28
C GLY A 403 -11.14 43.58 8.51
N LEU A 404 -10.48 42.84 7.60
CA LEU A 404 -9.03 42.66 7.66
C LEU A 404 -8.32 44.02 7.44
N PRO A 405 -7.39 44.46 8.31
CA PRO A 405 -6.74 45.78 8.18
C PRO A 405 -6.07 46.01 6.82
N ARG A 406 -5.42 44.99 6.25
CA ARG A 406 -4.79 45.07 4.92
C ARG A 406 -5.82 45.30 3.81
N VAL A 407 -6.97 44.63 3.85
CA VAL A 407 -8.09 44.82 2.90
C VAL A 407 -8.63 46.24 3.01
N ALA A 408 -8.85 46.74 4.22
CA ALA A 408 -9.33 48.11 4.44
C ALA A 408 -8.33 49.18 3.92
N ASN A 409 -7.03 48.96 4.12
CA ASN A 409 -5.98 49.85 3.62
C ASN A 409 -5.88 49.82 2.09
N LEU A 410 -6.00 48.63 1.49
CA LEU A 410 -6.02 48.47 0.04
C LEU A 410 -7.22 49.18 -0.61
N GLN A 411 -8.41 49.10 -0.01
CA GLN A 411 -9.60 49.82 -0.46
C GLN A 411 -9.34 51.34 -0.50
N LYS A 412 -8.87 51.92 0.61
CA LYS A 412 -8.54 53.35 0.68
C LYS A 412 -7.53 53.76 -0.40
N ARG A 413 -6.50 52.94 -0.61
CA ARG A 413 -5.47 53.20 -1.63
C ARG A 413 -6.08 53.20 -3.04
N ILE A 414 -6.91 52.23 -3.38
CA ILE A 414 -7.58 52.16 -4.69
C ILE A 414 -8.52 53.36 -4.89
N ASP A 415 -9.26 53.76 -3.86
CA ASP A 415 -10.16 54.92 -3.94
C ASP A 415 -9.40 56.23 -4.18
N GLN A 416 -8.23 56.39 -3.54
CA GLN A 416 -7.32 57.51 -3.79
C GLN A 416 -6.78 57.51 -5.23
N LEU A 417 -6.38 56.34 -5.74
CA LEU A 417 -5.82 56.23 -7.11
C LEU A 417 -6.87 56.47 -8.20
N THR A 418 -8.15 56.27 -7.91
CA THR A 418 -9.27 56.38 -8.85
C THR A 418 -10.11 57.65 -8.66
N GLY A 419 -9.79 58.49 -7.66
CA GLY A 419 -10.50 59.74 -7.41
C GLY A 419 -11.90 59.56 -6.82
N ALA A 420 -12.23 58.40 -6.26
CA ALA A 420 -13.56 58.08 -5.70
C ALA A 420 -13.83 58.73 -4.33
N GLN A 421 -12.84 59.41 -3.72
CA GLN A 421 -12.99 60.20 -2.49
C GLN A 421 -13.17 61.72 -2.74
N ARG A 422 -13.86 62.13 -3.82
CA ARG A 422 -14.29 63.53 -3.97
C ARG A 422 -15.69 63.76 -3.47
#